data_AF-A0A372DZH2-F1
#
_entry.id   AF-A0A372DZH2-F1
#
_cell.length_a   1.000
_cell.length_b   1.000
_cell.length_c   1.000
_cell.angle_alpha   90.00
_cell.angle_beta   90.00
_cell.angle_gamma   90.00
#
_symmetry.space_group_name_H-M   'P 1'
#
loop_
_entity.id
_entity.type
_entity.pdbx_description
1 polymer ?
#
loop_
_entity_poly.entity_id
_entity_poly.type
_entity_poly.pdbx_seq_one_letter_code
_entity_poly.pdbx_strand_id
1 'polypeptide(L)'
;MKNVLTLLGLVLLMSSGTPTAAQADGGGTTMGERATAMTWRIAERTQLSEGQYIKLRRLNVGLLSEMATLRNQLKAEPANLDQALSDLLQRYEWDVAALLQPKQLAVYDGLKSEFTAVNIR
;
A
#
# COMPACT_ATOMS: atom_id res chain seq x y z
N MET A 1 -16.87 35.56 48.06
CA MET A 1 -18.14 35.04 47.50
C MET A 1 -18.02 34.92 45.99
N LYS A 2 -17.88 33.68 45.48
CA LYS A 2 -18.47 33.19 44.22
C LYS A 2 -18.18 31.68 44.16
N ASN A 3 -19.11 30.91 44.71
CA ASN A 3 -19.14 29.45 44.54
C ASN A 3 -19.62 29.15 43.11
N VAL A 4 -19.70 27.85 42.74
CA VAL A 4 -20.13 27.26 41.45
C VAL A 4 -18.88 26.81 40.66
N LEU A 5 -18.52 25.53 40.51
CA LEU A 5 -19.31 24.35 40.18
C LEU A 5 -18.75 23.07 40.80
N THR A 6 -19.65 22.35 41.45
CA THR A 6 -19.64 20.91 41.72
C THR A 6 -19.96 20.08 40.47
N LEU A 7 -19.58 18.80 40.53
CA LEU A 7 -20.22 17.62 39.92
C LEU A 7 -19.85 17.22 38.48
N LEU A 8 -19.95 15.89 38.30
CA LEU A 8 -19.87 15.07 37.08
C LEU A 8 -18.46 14.86 36.52
N GLY A 9 -17.96 13.65 36.32
CA GLY A 9 -18.65 12.37 36.28
C GLY A 9 -17.94 11.48 35.25
N LEU A 10 -17.52 10.30 35.69
CA LEU A 10 -17.68 9.03 34.97
C LEU A 10 -17.81 9.11 33.44
N VAL A 11 -16.71 8.92 32.70
CA VAL A 11 -16.66 8.05 31.52
C VAL A 11 -15.24 7.48 31.41
N LEU A 12 -14.94 6.48 32.25
CA LEU A 12 -14.11 5.36 31.80
C LEU A 12 -14.98 4.52 30.84
N LEU A 13 -14.36 3.90 29.83
CA LEU A 13 -14.93 2.99 28.81
C LEU A 13 -15.21 3.61 27.44
N MET A 14 -14.15 4.08 26.79
CA MET A 14 -13.98 3.86 25.35
C MET A 14 -12.63 3.18 25.17
N SER A 15 -12.57 1.88 25.48
CA SER A 15 -11.53 1.00 24.96
C SER A 15 -11.77 0.86 23.46
N SER A 16 -11.29 1.83 22.69
CA SER A 16 -10.96 1.60 21.29
C SER A 16 -9.91 0.49 21.29
N GLY A 17 -10.36 -0.73 21.02
CA GLY A 17 -9.48 -1.83 20.66
C GLY A 17 -8.73 -1.43 19.41
N THR A 18 -7.58 -0.78 19.58
CA THR A 18 -6.54 -0.79 18.57
C THR A 18 -6.22 -2.26 18.36
N PRO A 19 -6.40 -2.84 17.16
CA PRO A 19 -5.91 -4.19 16.92
C PRO A 19 -4.42 -4.16 17.23
N THR A 20 -4.05 -4.92 18.25
CA THR A 20 -2.66 -5.16 18.64
C THR A 20 -1.98 -5.71 17.39
N ALA A 21 -1.21 -4.86 16.70
CA ALA A 21 -0.31 -5.32 15.67
C ALA A 21 0.63 -6.31 16.36
N ALA A 22 0.46 -7.58 16.02
CA ALA A 22 1.33 -8.64 16.47
C ALA A 22 2.77 -8.21 16.16
N GLN A 23 3.56 -8.06 17.22
CA GLN A 23 5.00 -7.91 17.15
C GLN A 23 5.56 -9.08 16.33
N ALA A 24 6.08 -8.77 15.14
CA ALA A 24 6.89 -9.66 14.35
C ALA A 24 8.27 -9.02 14.20
N ASP A 25 9.27 -9.79 14.61
CA ASP A 25 10.71 -9.61 14.54
C ASP A 25 11.25 -8.60 13.51
N GLY A 26 12.20 -7.78 13.97
CA GLY A 26 13.31 -7.32 13.13
C GLY A 26 13.09 -6.06 12.28
N GLY A 27 12.85 -4.91 12.92
CA GLY A 27 13.42 -3.60 12.54
C GLY A 27 13.27 -3.07 11.11
N GLY A 28 12.36 -3.59 10.28
CA GLY A 28 12.15 -3.13 8.91
C GLY A 28 10.67 -3.06 8.56
N THR A 29 10.28 -2.06 7.76
CA THR A 29 8.89 -1.91 7.28
C THR A 29 8.44 -3.20 6.60
N THR A 30 7.38 -3.81 7.13
CA THR A 30 6.86 -5.08 6.65
C THR A 30 6.33 -4.93 5.21
N MET A 31 6.26 -6.03 4.47
CA MET A 31 5.75 -5.98 3.10
C MET A 31 4.30 -5.47 3.03
N GLY A 32 3.48 -5.82 4.02
CA GLY A 32 2.12 -5.31 4.15
C GLY A 32 2.04 -3.81 4.39
N GLU A 33 2.97 -3.25 5.17
CA GLU A 33 3.09 -1.80 5.38
C GLU A 33 3.51 -1.09 4.09
N ARG A 34 4.48 -1.64 3.35
CA ARG A 34 4.89 -1.09 2.04
C ARG A 34 3.76 -1.09 1.03
N ALA A 35 3.02 -2.21 0.94
CA ALA A 35 1.85 -2.29 0.09
C ALA A 35 0.80 -1.26 0.47
N THR A 36 0.55 -1.09 1.77
CA THR A 36 -0.40 -0.09 2.30
C THR A 36 0.04 1.34 1.95
N ALA A 37 1.32 1.68 2.12
CA ALA A 37 1.86 2.98 1.76
C ALA A 37 1.75 3.26 0.25
N MET A 38 2.02 2.25 -0.58
CA MET A 38 1.86 2.34 -2.03
C MET A 38 0.39 2.55 -2.43
N THR A 39 -0.54 1.80 -1.80
CA THR A 39 -1.98 1.97 -2.03
C THR A 39 -2.44 3.35 -1.59
N TRP A 40 -1.99 3.82 -0.43
CA TRP A 40 -2.37 5.12 0.12
C TRP A 40 -1.95 6.28 -0.79
N ARG A 41 -0.72 6.26 -1.31
CA ARG A 41 -0.24 7.25 -2.30
C ARG A 41 -1.10 7.30 -3.56
N ILE A 42 -1.53 6.15 -4.06
CA ILE A 42 -2.42 6.10 -5.24
C ILE A 42 -3.81 6.61 -4.84
N ALA A 43 -4.34 6.17 -3.70
CA ALA A 43 -5.68 6.51 -3.23
C ALA A 43 -5.86 8.01 -2.98
N GLU A 44 -4.83 8.67 -2.44
CA GLU A 44 -4.82 10.10 -2.13
C GLU A 44 -5.14 10.95 -3.37
N ARG A 45 -4.65 10.55 -4.56
CA ARG A 45 -4.85 11.33 -5.79
C ARG A 45 -5.97 10.80 -6.68
N THR A 46 -6.25 9.49 -6.64
CA THR A 46 -7.23 8.85 -7.54
C THR A 46 -8.64 8.75 -6.96
N GLN A 47 -8.85 9.18 -5.71
CA GLN A 47 -10.17 9.14 -5.04
C GLN A 47 -10.82 7.75 -5.13
N LEU A 48 -10.07 6.72 -4.73
CA LEU A 48 -10.57 5.34 -4.79
C LEU A 48 -11.77 5.16 -3.85
N SER A 49 -12.74 4.38 -4.30
CA SER A 49 -13.71 3.78 -3.38
C SER A 49 -13.02 2.78 -2.45
N GLU A 50 -13.65 2.47 -1.31
CA GLU A 50 -13.12 1.50 -0.35
C GLU A 50 -12.89 0.11 -0.99
N GLY A 51 -13.83 -0.34 -1.83
CA GLY A 51 -13.68 -1.60 -2.57
C GLY A 51 -12.50 -1.59 -3.54
N GLN A 52 -12.24 -0.46 -4.20
CA GLN A 52 -11.06 -0.30 -5.05
C GLN A 52 -9.77 -0.27 -4.22
N TYR A 53 -9.77 0.40 -3.07
CA TYR A 53 -8.63 0.45 -2.16
C TYR A 53 -8.20 -0.94 -1.71
N ILE A 54 -9.15 -1.77 -1.24
CA ILE A 54 -8.85 -3.13 -0.78
C ILE A 54 -8.27 -3.99 -1.91
N LYS A 55 -8.86 -3.91 -3.11
CA LYS A 55 -8.37 -4.66 -4.29
C LYS A 55 -6.98 -4.20 -4.71
N LEU A 56 -6.74 -2.89 -4.77
CA LEU A 56 -5.43 -2.33 -5.11
C LEU A 56 -4.36 -2.72 -4.09
N ARG A 57 -4.69 -2.69 -2.78
CA ARG A 57 -3.78 -3.18 -1.74
C ARG A 57 -3.40 -4.63 -1.93
N ARG A 58 -4.36 -5.48 -2.29
CA ARG A 58 -4.09 -6.89 -2.59
C ARG A 58 -3.16 -7.04 -3.80
N LEU A 59 -3.39 -6.28 -4.88
CA LEU A 59 -2.50 -6.26 -6.05
C LEU A 59 -1.08 -5.82 -5.66
N ASN A 60 -0.94 -4.77 -4.83
CA ASN A 60 0.36 -4.29 -4.36
C ASN A 60 1.11 -5.32 -3.51
N VAL A 61 0.41 -6.05 -2.64
CA VAL A 61 1.02 -7.16 -1.88
C VAL A 61 1.51 -8.24 -2.83
N GLY A 62 0.70 -8.63 -3.82
CA GLY A 62 1.06 -9.62 -4.84
C GLY A 62 2.31 -9.21 -5.61
N LEU A 63 2.33 -7.99 -6.14
CA LEU A 63 3.47 -7.41 -6.84
C LEU A 63 4.76 -7.49 -6.02
N LEU A 64 4.73 -6.99 -4.77
CA LEU A 64 5.92 -6.97 -3.92
C LEU A 64 6.42 -8.38 -3.57
N SER A 65 5.50 -9.32 -3.36
CA SER A 65 5.83 -10.73 -3.07
C SER A 65 6.45 -11.42 -4.28
N GLU A 66 5.87 -11.23 -5.47
CA GLU A 66 6.39 -11.80 -6.72
C GLU A 66 7.73 -11.18 -7.10
N MET A 67 7.90 -9.87 -6.96
CA MET A 67 9.20 -9.21 -7.16
C MET A 67 10.27 -9.77 -6.23
N ALA A 68 9.97 -9.98 -4.95
CA ALA A 68 10.90 -10.59 -4.00
C ALA A 68 11.25 -12.04 -4.39
N THR A 69 10.27 -12.79 -4.89
CA THR A 69 10.45 -14.17 -5.36
C THR A 69 11.34 -14.22 -6.60
N LEU A 70 11.05 -13.41 -7.62
CA LEU A 70 11.86 -13.31 -8.85
C LEU A 70 13.30 -12.90 -8.55
N ARG A 71 13.46 -11.86 -7.71
CA ARG A 71 14.78 -11.41 -7.25
C ARG A 71 15.53 -12.47 -6.45
N ASN A 72 14.85 -13.45 -5.87
CA ASN A 72 15.52 -14.56 -5.18
C ASN A 72 15.88 -15.70 -6.13
N GLN A 73 14.99 -16.02 -7.07
CA GLN A 73 15.15 -17.11 -8.03
C GLN A 73 16.18 -16.79 -9.11
N LEU A 74 16.21 -15.56 -9.61
CA LEU A 74 17.01 -15.16 -10.77
C LEU A 74 18.26 -14.34 -10.37
N LYS A 75 18.73 -14.47 -9.13
CA LYS A 75 19.90 -13.71 -8.60
C LYS A 75 21.15 -13.82 -9.46
N ALA A 76 21.36 -14.99 -10.08
CA ALA A 76 22.53 -15.27 -10.91
C ALA A 76 22.33 -14.92 -12.39
N GLU A 77 21.12 -14.52 -12.79
CA GLU A 77 20.71 -14.36 -14.19
C GLU A 77 20.10 -12.97 -14.41
N PRO A 78 20.91 -11.89 -14.40
CA PRO A 78 20.41 -10.51 -14.39
C PRO A 78 19.55 -10.18 -15.61
N ALA A 79 19.91 -10.66 -16.80
CA ALA A 79 19.13 -10.45 -18.01
C ALA A 79 17.73 -11.09 -17.92
N ASN A 80 17.62 -12.28 -17.32
CA ASN A 80 16.35 -12.97 -17.14
C ASN A 80 15.53 -12.32 -16.01
N LEU A 81 16.19 -11.81 -14.97
CA LEU A 81 15.54 -11.05 -13.90
C LEU A 81 14.88 -9.79 -14.43
N ASP A 82 15.58 -9.01 -15.25
CA ASP A 82 15.06 -7.76 -15.81
C ASP A 82 13.83 -8.02 -16.69
N GLN A 83 13.88 -9.03 -17.56
CA GLN A 83 12.74 -9.41 -18.37
C GLN A 83 11.55 -9.86 -17.51
N ALA A 84 11.79 -10.73 -16.52
CA ALA A 84 10.72 -11.23 -15.65
C ALA A 84 10.07 -10.13 -14.81
N LEU A 85 10.85 -9.15 -14.33
CA LEU A 85 10.34 -7.99 -13.62
C LEU A 85 9.52 -7.07 -14.54
N SER A 86 9.96 -6.85 -15.78
CA SER A 86 9.21 -6.09 -16.78
C SER A 86 7.85 -6.74 -17.07
N ASP A 87 7.83 -8.05 -17.29
CA ASP A 87 6.60 -8.80 -17.56
C ASP A 87 5.64 -8.76 -16.35
N LEU A 88 6.18 -8.85 -15.13
CA LEU A 88 5.41 -8.74 -13.90
C LEU A 88 4.77 -7.35 -13.77
N LEU A 89 5.55 -6.29 -14.01
CA LEU A 89 5.05 -4.92 -13.96
C LEU A 89 3.95 -4.69 -15.00
N GLN A 90 4.13 -5.18 -16.23
CA GLN A 90 3.11 -5.04 -17.27
C GLN A 90 1.78 -5.72 -16.88
N ARG A 91 1.82 -6.94 -16.32
CA ARG A 91 0.62 -7.62 -15.82
C ARG A 91 -0.06 -6.85 -14.69
N TYR A 92 0.74 -6.41 -13.71
CA TYR A 92 0.24 -5.59 -12.61
C TYR A 92 -0.45 -4.32 -13.12
N GLU A 93 0.11 -3.65 -14.12
CA GLU A 93 -0.49 -2.46 -14.70
C GLU A 93 -1.83 -2.74 -15.39
N TRP A 94 -1.97 -3.88 -16.08
CA TRP A 94 -3.24 -4.30 -16.66
C TRP A 94 -4.30 -4.56 -15.59
N ASP A 95 -3.92 -5.23 -14.49
CA ASP A 95 -4.84 -5.49 -13.38
C ASP A 95 -5.30 -4.20 -12.69
N VAL A 96 -4.40 -3.22 -12.53
CA VAL A 96 -4.76 -1.89 -12.02
C VAL A 96 -5.68 -1.16 -13.00
N ALA A 97 -5.38 -1.19 -14.30
CA ALA A 97 -6.22 -0.56 -15.32
C ALA A 97 -7.64 -1.15 -15.35
N ALA A 98 -7.79 -2.46 -15.13
CA ALA A 98 -9.09 -3.12 -15.02
C ALA A 98 -9.87 -2.73 -13.75
N LEU A 99 -9.18 -2.27 -12.71
CA LEU A 99 -9.78 -1.85 -11.44
C LEU A 99 -10.26 -0.38 -11.43
N LEU A 100 -9.57 0.48 -12.18
CA LEU A 100 -9.76 1.92 -12.15
C LEU A 100 -10.77 2.39 -13.20
N GLN A 101 -11.53 3.42 -12.87
CA GLN A 101 -12.34 4.14 -13.86
C GLN A 101 -11.42 4.97 -14.78
N PRO A 102 -11.84 5.32 -16.02
CA PRO A 102 -11.01 6.07 -16.95
C PRO A 102 -10.41 7.36 -16.37
N LYS A 103 -11.19 8.13 -15.59
CA LYS A 103 -10.70 9.34 -14.90
C LYS A 103 -9.61 9.06 -13.87
N GLN A 104 -9.71 7.92 -13.17
CA GLN A 104 -8.75 7.51 -12.14
C GLN A 104 -7.48 6.95 -12.78
N LEU A 105 -7.63 6.26 -13.91
CA LEU A 105 -6.51 5.73 -14.70
C LEU A 105 -5.62 6.86 -15.22
N ALA A 106 -6.20 7.94 -15.75
CA ALA A 106 -5.43 9.11 -16.21
C ALA A 106 -4.58 9.74 -15.08
N VAL A 107 -5.11 9.80 -13.86
CA VAL A 107 -4.34 10.27 -12.69
C VAL A 107 -3.25 9.26 -12.30
N TYR A 108 -3.58 7.97 -12.33
CA TYR A 108 -2.64 6.89 -12.02
C TYR A 108 -1.46 6.86 -13.00
N ASP A 109 -1.68 7.06 -14.29
CA ASP A 109 -0.60 7.10 -15.30
C ASP A 109 0.38 8.25 -15.04
N GLY A 110 -0.09 9.40 -14.54
CA GLY A 110 0.77 10.48 -14.07
C GLY A 110 1.65 10.07 -12.88
N LEU A 111 1.09 9.29 -11.95
CA LEU A 111 1.80 8.78 -10.76
C LEU A 111 2.87 7.74 -11.08
N LYS A 112 2.68 6.91 -12.12
CA LYS A 112 3.63 5.85 -12.49
C LYS A 112 5.06 6.36 -12.68
N SER A 113 5.19 7.56 -13.26
CA SER A 113 6.48 8.22 -13.49
C SER A 113 7.21 8.55 -12.18
N GLU A 114 6.48 8.85 -11.10
CA GLU A 114 7.03 9.15 -9.77
C GLU A 114 7.54 7.87 -9.07
N PHE A 115 6.87 6.73 -9.28
CA PHE A 115 7.25 5.46 -8.65
C PHE A 115 8.45 4.79 -9.30
N THR A 116 8.57 4.89 -10.63
CA THR A 116 9.70 4.32 -11.37
C THR A 116 10.99 5.10 -11.17
N ALA A 117 10.93 6.42 -10.97
CA ALA A 117 12.11 7.25 -10.69
C ALA A 117 12.73 7.00 -9.29
N VAL A 118 11.93 6.55 -8.32
CA VAL A 118 12.37 6.37 -6.92
C VAL A 118 13.04 5.01 -6.66
N ASN A 119 12.93 4.05 -7.58
CA ASN A 119 13.42 2.68 -7.39
C ASN A 119 14.71 2.33 -8.16
N ILE A 120 15.39 3.33 -8.75
CA ILE A 120 16.68 3.17 -9.49
C ILE A 120 17.87 3.76 -8.70
N ARG A 121 17.85 3.68 -7.37
CA ARG A 121 19.02 4.02 -6.53
C ARG A 121 19.23 3.01 -5.43
#